data_AF-A0AAD8HD10-F1
#
_entry.id   AF-A0AAD8HD10-F1
#
_cell.length_a   1.000
_cell.length_b   1.000
_cell.length_c   1.000
_cell.angle_alpha   90.00
_cell.angle_beta   90.00
_cell.angle_gamma   90.00
#
_symmetry.space_group_name_H-M   'P 1'
#
loop_
_entity.id
_entity.type
_entity.pdbx_description
1 polymer ?
#
loop_
_entity_poly.entity_id
_entity_poly.type
_entity_poly.pdbx_seq_one_letter_code
_entity_poly.pdbx_strand_id
1 'polypeptide(L)'
;MFWLYIGTTSELNFLDSVGVQDAFSVTYNVPTLKTEDAKKVLVQLKVFSEEDIDTAAEALNDMPIKKMYMVLEMAAQGEEGGEAEAVYSGKQTISISHFHECLQDAVRY
;
A
#
# COMPACT_ATOMS: atom_id res chain seq x y z
N MET A 1 -12.68 3.95 -36.14
CA MET A 1 -11.48 4.09 -35.29
C MET A 1 -11.95 4.61 -33.95
N PHE A 2 -11.72 3.86 -32.88
CA PHE A 2 -12.15 4.22 -31.53
C PHE A 2 -10.91 4.51 -30.69
N TRP A 3 -10.89 5.66 -30.03
CA TRP A 3 -9.81 6.07 -29.13
C TRP A 3 -10.25 5.82 -27.70
N LEU A 4 -9.35 5.30 -26.87
CA LEU A 4 -9.55 5.13 -25.44
C LEU A 4 -8.65 6.12 -24.71
N TYR A 5 -9.24 6.92 -23.82
CA TYR A 5 -8.54 7.85 -22.94
C TYR A 5 -8.73 7.39 -21.49
N ILE A 6 -7.63 7.32 -20.74
CA ILE A 6 -7.64 6.98 -19.32
C ILE A 6 -7.04 8.17 -18.56
N GLY A 7 -7.82 8.71 -17.62
CA GLY A 7 -7.38 9.74 -16.69
C GLY A 7 -7.38 9.17 -15.26
N THR A 8 -6.42 9.61 -14.45
CA THR A 8 -6.36 9.29 -13.01
C THR A 8 -6.40 10.58 -12.21
N THR A 9 -7.17 10.61 -11.13
CA THR A 9 -7.19 11.73 -10.19
C THR A 9 -7.33 11.22 -8.77
N SER A 10 -6.71 11.92 -7.82
CA SER A 10 -7.02 11.79 -6.39
C SER A 10 -8.05 12.83 -5.92
N GLU A 11 -8.40 13.79 -6.78
CA GLU A 11 -9.23 14.96 -6.50
C GLU A 11 -10.41 15.01 -7.48
N LEU A 12 -11.35 14.07 -7.34
CA LEU A 12 -12.51 13.98 -8.25
C LEU A 12 -13.37 15.24 -8.19
N ASN A 13 -13.61 15.76 -6.99
CA ASN A 13 -14.40 16.99 -6.76
C ASN A 13 -13.80 18.21 -7.48
N PHE A 14 -12.48 18.26 -7.60
CA PHE A 14 -11.83 19.33 -8.36
C PHE A 14 -12.15 19.22 -9.85
N LEU A 15 -12.03 18.03 -10.44
CA LEU A 15 -12.36 17.82 -11.86
C LEU A 15 -13.84 18.07 -12.16
N ASP A 16 -14.73 17.74 -11.24
CA ASP A 16 -16.15 18.06 -11.31
C ASP A 16 -16.38 19.58 -11.32
N SER A 17 -15.73 20.30 -10.39
CA SER A 17 -15.87 21.77 -10.27
C SER A 17 -15.42 22.56 -11.51
N VAL A 18 -14.53 21.99 -12.33
CA VAL A 18 -14.08 22.60 -13.60
C VAL A 18 -14.74 21.98 -14.84
N GLY A 19 -15.74 21.11 -14.65
CA GLY A 19 -16.52 20.48 -15.73
C GLY A 19 -15.75 19.47 -16.57
N VAL A 20 -14.58 19.00 -16.10
CA VAL A 20 -13.74 18.03 -16.81
C VAL A 20 -14.29 16.61 -16.64
N GLN A 21 -14.97 16.33 -15.53
CA GLN A 21 -15.58 15.01 -15.29
C GLN A 21 -16.58 14.62 -16.38
N ASP A 22 -17.36 15.57 -16.90
CA ASP A 22 -18.36 15.35 -17.97
C ASP A 22 -17.75 14.90 -19.31
N ALA A 23 -16.44 15.14 -19.51
CA ALA A 23 -15.74 14.68 -20.70
C ALA A 23 -15.44 13.17 -20.69
N PHE A 24 -15.54 12.52 -19.52
CA PHE A 24 -15.31 11.08 -19.37
C PHE A 24 -16.63 10.30 -19.36
N SER A 25 -16.69 9.20 -20.10
CA SER A 25 -17.90 8.37 -20.16
C SER A 25 -18.15 7.52 -18.90
N VAL A 26 -17.10 7.25 -18.12
CA VAL A 26 -17.19 6.48 -16.87
C VAL A 26 -16.13 6.93 -15.88
N THR A 27 -16.47 6.89 -14.60
CA THR A 27 -15.54 7.07 -13.49
C THR A 27 -15.52 5.79 -12.66
N TYR A 28 -14.33 5.30 -12.35
CA TYR A 28 -14.14 4.11 -11.52
C TYR A 28 -13.39 4.48 -10.23
N ASN A 29 -13.99 4.20 -9.08
CA ASN A 29 -13.37 4.43 -7.79
C ASN A 29 -12.34 3.33 -7.48
N VAL A 30 -11.12 3.72 -7.14
CA VAL A 30 -10.07 2.80 -6.68
C VAL A 30 -9.93 2.97 -5.17
N PRO A 31 -10.51 2.06 -4.35
CA PRO A 31 -10.52 2.20 -2.90
C PRO A 31 -9.15 1.92 -2.26
N THR A 32 -9.00 2.36 -1.01
CA THR A 32 -7.93 1.94 -0.11
C THR A 32 -8.05 0.44 0.24
N LEU A 33 -6.95 -0.19 0.67
CA LEU A 33 -6.98 -1.59 1.05
C LEU A 33 -7.66 -1.75 2.41
N LYS A 34 -8.59 -2.71 2.50
CA LYS A 34 -9.11 -3.21 3.78
C LYS A 34 -8.24 -4.36 4.28
N THR A 35 -8.34 -4.68 5.57
CA THR A 35 -7.55 -5.75 6.23
C THR A 35 -7.47 -7.03 5.42
N GLU A 36 -8.60 -7.53 4.90
CA GLU A 36 -8.63 -8.78 4.12
C GLU A 36 -7.81 -8.72 2.82
N ASP A 37 -7.81 -7.57 2.15
CA ASP A 37 -7.04 -7.39 0.91
C ASP A 37 -5.57 -7.12 1.22
N ALA A 38 -5.26 -6.39 2.29
CA ALA A 38 -3.90 -6.22 2.79
C ALA A 38 -3.28 -7.57 3.15
N LYS A 39 -4.03 -8.44 3.84
CA LYS A 39 -3.61 -9.82 4.17
C LYS A 39 -3.23 -10.62 2.93
N LYS A 40 -4.03 -10.57 1.86
CA LYS A 40 -3.71 -11.25 0.59
C LYS A 40 -2.38 -10.77 0.00
N VAL A 41 -2.13 -9.47 0.03
CA VAL A 41 -0.87 -8.88 -0.43
C VAL A 41 0.30 -9.37 0.44
N LEU A 42 0.18 -9.33 1.76
CA LEU A 42 1.24 -9.79 2.67
C LEU A 42 1.56 -11.28 2.49
N VAL A 43 0.54 -12.13 2.36
CA VAL A 43 0.68 -13.57 2.07
C VAL A 43 1.41 -13.80 0.74
N GLN A 44 1.12 -12.99 -0.28
CA GLN A 44 1.80 -13.09 -1.57
C GLN A 44 3.26 -12.65 -1.49
N LEU A 45 3.55 -11.60 -0.72
CA LEU A 45 4.90 -11.05 -0.57
C LEU A 45 5.79 -11.92 0.32
N LYS A 46 5.22 -12.68 1.26
CA LYS A 46 5.95 -13.55 2.21
C LYS A 46 7.02 -12.83 3.03
N VAL A 47 6.74 -11.56 3.36
CA VAL A 47 7.66 -10.69 4.09
C VAL A 47 7.50 -10.75 5.61
N PHE A 48 6.43 -11.38 6.11
CA PHE A 48 6.18 -11.62 7.53
C PHE A 48 6.13 -13.13 7.82
N SER A 49 6.33 -13.47 9.10
CA SER A 49 6.03 -14.80 9.64
C SER A 49 4.51 -15.08 9.56
N GLU A 50 4.10 -16.35 9.54
CA GLU A 50 2.66 -16.70 9.47
C GLU A 50 1.85 -16.14 10.65
N GLU A 51 2.47 -16.07 11.82
CA GLU A 51 1.90 -15.55 13.07
C GLU A 51 1.74 -14.01 13.08
N ASP A 52 2.56 -13.28 12.32
CA ASP A 52 2.53 -11.82 12.29
C ASP A 52 1.63 -11.24 11.17
N ILE A 53 1.25 -12.04 10.17
CA ILE A 53 0.49 -11.58 8.99
C ILE A 53 -0.82 -10.90 9.40
N ASP A 54 -1.57 -11.48 10.34
CA ASP A 54 -2.87 -10.95 10.75
C ASP A 54 -2.72 -9.60 11.44
N THR A 55 -1.78 -9.49 12.38
CA THR A 55 -1.45 -8.26 13.09
C THR A 55 -1.00 -7.16 12.12
N ALA A 56 -0.11 -7.48 11.18
CA ALA A 56 0.36 -6.52 10.18
C ALA A 56 -0.78 -6.07 9.24
N ALA A 57 -1.64 -6.99 8.81
CA ALA A 57 -2.78 -6.67 7.94
C ALA A 57 -3.80 -5.76 8.64
N GLU A 58 -4.07 -5.98 9.93
CA GLU A 58 -4.95 -5.12 10.73
C GLU A 58 -4.39 -3.69 10.84
N ALA A 59 -3.08 -3.56 11.05
CA ALA A 59 -2.40 -2.27 11.13
C ALA A 59 -2.41 -1.48 9.81
N LEU A 60 -2.57 -2.17 8.68
CA LEU A 60 -2.64 -1.58 7.33
C LEU A 60 -4.08 -1.28 6.86
N ASN A 61 -5.08 -1.50 7.72
CA ASN A 61 -6.47 -1.26 7.36
C ASN A 61 -6.71 0.19 6.92
N ASP A 62 -7.40 0.34 5.79
CA ASP A 62 -7.73 1.62 5.17
C ASP A 62 -6.52 2.40 4.61
N MET A 63 -5.37 1.73 4.43
CA MET A 63 -4.18 2.35 3.86
C MET A 63 -4.20 2.32 2.31
N PRO A 64 -3.82 3.41 1.63
CA PRO A 64 -3.55 3.37 0.19
C PRO A 64 -2.41 2.41 -0.14
N ILE A 65 -2.55 1.61 -1.21
CA ILE A 65 -1.57 0.57 -1.57
C ILE A 65 -0.13 1.09 -1.68
N LYS A 66 0.04 2.31 -2.22
CA LYS A 66 1.35 2.94 -2.34
C LYS A 66 1.99 3.24 -0.98
N LYS A 67 1.20 3.70 0.01
CA LYS A 67 1.69 3.94 1.38
C LYS A 67 2.03 2.63 2.07
N MET A 68 1.24 1.58 1.85
CA MET A 68 1.54 0.23 2.37
C MET A 68 2.91 -0.25 1.87
N TYR A 69 3.16 -0.24 0.56
CA TYR A 69 4.46 -0.65 0.02
C TYR A 69 5.62 0.20 0.55
N MET A 70 5.40 1.50 0.78
CA MET A 70 6.41 2.38 1.37
C MET A 70 6.77 1.94 2.80
N VAL A 71 5.78 1.65 3.66
CA VAL A 71 6.03 1.18 5.04
C VAL A 71 6.71 -0.17 5.03
N LEU A 72 6.28 -1.10 4.16
CA LEU A 72 6.92 -2.40 4.02
C LEU A 72 8.37 -2.28 3.58
N GLU A 73 8.66 -1.39 2.62
CA GLU A 73 10.02 -1.14 2.18
C GLU A 73 10.88 -0.59 3.31
N MET A 74 10.38 0.41 4.05
CA MET A 74 11.08 0.96 5.21
C MET A 74 11.40 -0.13 6.24
N ALA A 75 10.41 -0.96 6.58
CA ALA A 75 10.58 -2.03 7.56
C ALA A 75 11.47 -3.17 7.04
N ALA A 76 11.48 -3.43 5.74
CA ALA A 76 12.33 -4.44 5.11
C ALA A 76 13.81 -4.06 5.11
N GLN A 77 14.14 -2.76 5.18
CA GLN A 77 15.52 -2.30 5.26
C GLN A 77 16.19 -2.63 6.60
N GLY A 78 15.41 -2.90 7.66
CA GLY A 78 15.92 -3.13 9.01
C GLY A 78 16.46 -1.87 9.67
N GLU A 79 16.91 -1.98 10.93
CA GLU A 79 17.38 -0.83 11.73
C GLU A 79 18.64 -0.16 11.14
N GLU A 80 19.55 -0.95 10.57
CA GLU A 80 20.82 -0.45 10.01
C GLU A 80 20.76 -0.19 8.49
N GLY A 81 19.69 -0.62 7.82
CA GLY A 81 19.53 -0.51 6.37
C GLY A 81 20.21 -1.65 5.58
N GLY A 82 19.71 -1.94 4.38
CA GLY A 82 20.31 -2.88 3.43
C GLY A 82 19.77 -4.31 3.50
N GLU A 83 18.80 -4.58 4.37
CA GLU A 83 18.27 -5.93 4.59
C GLU A 83 17.14 -6.34 3.63
N ALA A 84 16.64 -5.41 2.81
CA ALA A 84 15.44 -5.64 1.99
C ALA A 84 15.58 -6.84 1.04
N GLU A 85 16.77 -7.04 0.45
CA GLU A 85 17.03 -8.20 -0.42
C GLU A 85 16.86 -9.53 0.33
N ALA A 86 17.28 -9.61 1.58
CA ALA A 86 17.11 -10.81 2.39
C ALA A 86 15.63 -11.07 2.69
N VAL A 87 14.85 -10.01 2.96
CA VAL A 87 13.40 -10.10 3.18
C VAL A 87 12.68 -10.59 1.92
N TYR A 88 12.85 -9.90 0.79
CA TYR A 88 12.13 -10.23 -0.44
C TYR A 88 12.63 -11.51 -1.14
N SER A 89 13.84 -11.99 -0.83
CA SER A 89 14.30 -13.33 -1.24
C SER A 89 13.84 -14.44 -0.29
N GLY A 90 13.11 -14.12 0.78
CA GLY A 90 12.55 -15.07 1.74
C GLY A 90 13.57 -15.68 2.70
N LYS A 91 14.75 -15.06 2.86
CA LYS A 91 15.79 -15.50 3.81
C LYS A 91 15.50 -15.02 5.23
N GLN A 92 14.74 -13.95 5.38
CA GLN A 92 14.31 -13.39 6.65
C GLN A 92 12.92 -12.78 6.52
N THR A 93 12.31 -12.45 7.64
CA THR A 93 11.02 -11.76 7.72
C THR A 93 11.20 -10.43 8.42
N ILE A 94 10.33 -9.47 8.10
CA ILE A 94 10.22 -8.20 8.78
C ILE A 94 9.82 -8.46 10.24
N SER A 95 10.52 -7.81 11.18
CA SER A 95 10.11 -7.78 12.59
C SER A 95 8.84 -6.97 12.75
N ILE A 96 7.80 -7.55 13.37
CA ILE A 96 6.53 -6.85 13.61
C ILE A 96 6.71 -5.58 14.45
N SER A 97 7.65 -5.58 15.42
CA SER A 97 7.92 -4.40 16.24
C SER A 97 8.50 -3.25 15.40
N HIS A 98 9.48 -3.56 14.56
CA HIS A 98 10.11 -2.58 13.67
C HIS A 98 9.12 -2.06 12.61
N PHE A 99 8.27 -2.94 12.08
CA PHE A 99 7.18 -2.53 11.20
C PHE A 99 6.24 -1.50 11.86
N HIS A 100 5.86 -1.70 13.12
CA HIS A 100 5.03 -0.73 13.84
C HIS A 100 5.73 0.63 14.04
N GLU A 101 7.04 0.64 14.25
CA GLU A 101 7.83 1.87 14.32
C GLU A 101 7.82 2.61 12.98
N CYS A 102 8.13 1.92 11.87
CA CYS A 102 8.05 2.50 10.52
C CYS A 102 6.65 3.01 10.18
N LEU A 103 5.61 2.28 10.61
CA LEU A 103 4.22 2.69 10.43
C LEU A 103 3.91 4.00 11.15
N GLN A 104 4.37 4.15 12.40
CA GLN A 104 4.20 5.41 13.15
C GLN A 104 4.89 6.58 12.46
N ASP A 105 6.09 6.36 11.93
CA ASP A 105 6.82 7.39 11.22
C ASP A 105 6.13 7.77 9.90
N ALA A 106 5.60 6.80 9.15
CA ALA A 106 4.89 7.04 7.91
C ALA A 106 3.52 7.74 8.08
N VAL A 107 2.87 7.59 9.24
CA VAL A 107 1.61 8.26 9.56
C VAL A 107 1.82 9.71 10.05
N ARG A 108 3.01 10.03 10.57
CA ARG A 108 3.37 11.40 10.98
C ARG A 108 3.58 12.36 9.78
N TYR A 109 3.60 11.84 8.55
CA TYR A 109 3.72 12.58 7.28
C TYR A 109 2.45 12.49 6.42
#